data_AF-A0A2D4TFP9-F1
#
_entry.id   AF-A0A2D4TFP9-F1
#
_cell.length_a   1.000
_cell.length_b   1.000
_cell.length_c   1.000
_cell.angle_alpha   90.00
_cell.angle_beta   90.00
_cell.angle_gamma   90.00
#
_symmetry.space_group_name_H-M   'P 1'
#
loop_
_entity.id
_entity.type
_entity.pdbx_description
1 polymer ?
#
loop_
_entity_poly.entity_id
_entity_poly.type
_entity_poly.pdbx_seq_one_letter_code
_entity_poly.pdbx_strand_id
1 'polypeptide(L)'
;MFCLLGSEVAWSAGTVWRDRSLGKKTLMELNACNWLWNTGPEWGTRLMEDWVASQRLPEGPGWHPYMTSQRIVNWIKWGLMAGGLSEVLRGSLAQQLRFLEPRLAFDECDHKLINNAKALLFAGLCLADPRASHWRARGLRLLARYLPRLVLSDGGYAGRSPMYHNALLLDLLDVVNLLRAFREPLPDQLEARVTAALRWSRALCHADSVPALFNDAALDVVPATSRLVAYGRRLGLPEEGSGGEIGSCWLPASGVGRLCAGQALLLADVGPPGPDQAA
;
A
#
# COMPACT_ATOMS: atom_id res chain seq x y z
N MET A 1 21.79 -10.17 -0.04
CA MET A 1 21.24 -9.91 1.31
C MET A 1 19.97 -9.09 1.15
N PHE A 2 19.03 -9.21 2.08
CA PHE A 2 17.85 -8.36 2.17
C PHE A 2 18.03 -7.40 3.34
N CYS A 3 17.68 -6.12 3.17
CA CYS A 3 17.56 -5.19 4.29
C CYS A 3 16.07 -5.06 4.62
N LEU A 4 15.65 -5.59 5.78
CA LEU A 4 14.25 -5.70 6.20
C LEU A 4 14.13 -5.20 7.63
N LEU A 5 13.26 -4.20 7.87
CA LEU A 5 12.97 -3.69 9.22
C LEU A 5 14.24 -3.30 10.01
N GLY A 6 15.23 -2.71 9.33
CA GLY A 6 16.51 -2.31 9.94
C GLY A 6 17.50 -3.46 10.20
N SER A 7 17.18 -4.69 9.76
CA SER A 7 18.04 -5.86 9.90
C SER A 7 18.47 -6.42 8.54
N GLU A 8 19.66 -7.01 8.48
CA GLU A 8 20.11 -7.75 7.30
C GLU A 8 19.71 -9.23 7.40
N VAL A 9 19.13 -9.76 6.34
CA VAL A 9 18.78 -11.18 6.20
C VAL A 9 19.57 -11.76 5.03
N ALA A 10 20.40 -12.77 5.30
CA ALA A 10 21.11 -13.50 4.26
C ALA A 10 20.12 -14.39 3.49
N TRP A 11 20.22 -14.36 2.16
CA TRP A 11 19.45 -15.30 1.34
C TRP A 11 20.09 -16.68 1.43
N SER A 12 19.26 -17.68 1.70
CA SER A 12 19.61 -19.10 1.62
C SER A 12 18.55 -19.78 0.76
N ALA A 13 18.98 -20.33 -0.38
CA ALA A 13 18.10 -20.91 -1.39
C ALA A 13 17.10 -21.90 -0.77
N GLY A 14 15.83 -21.72 -1.09
CA GLY A 14 14.71 -22.55 -0.65
C GLY A 14 14.33 -22.50 0.84
N THR A 15 15.23 -22.07 1.74
CA THR A 15 15.03 -22.21 3.20
C THR A 15 14.61 -20.91 3.88
N VAL A 16 15.17 -19.77 3.45
CA VAL A 16 14.95 -18.48 4.13
C VAL A 16 13.48 -18.05 4.16
N TRP A 17 12.70 -18.41 3.13
CA TRP A 17 11.31 -17.97 2.95
C TRP A 17 10.35 -18.46 4.03
N ARG A 18 10.72 -19.54 4.74
CA ARG A 18 9.90 -20.18 5.78
C ARG A 18 10.64 -20.30 7.12
N ASP A 19 11.81 -19.67 7.25
CA ASP A 19 12.63 -19.74 8.46
C ASP A 19 11.96 -18.99 9.61
N ARG A 20 11.34 -19.74 10.52
CA ARG A 20 10.61 -19.19 11.67
C ARG A 20 11.53 -18.46 12.66
N SER A 21 12.84 -18.71 12.64
CA SER A 21 13.79 -18.03 13.53
C SER A 21 13.87 -16.52 13.25
N LEU A 22 13.53 -16.08 12.04
CA LEU A 22 13.47 -14.66 11.66
C LEU A 22 12.32 -13.90 12.35
N GLY A 23 11.36 -14.62 12.93
CA GLY A 23 10.16 -14.04 13.52
C GLY A 23 9.08 -13.68 12.50
N LYS A 24 7.84 -13.54 12.99
CA LYS A 24 6.64 -13.37 12.15
C LYS A 24 6.72 -12.13 11.25
N LYS A 25 7.08 -10.96 11.79
CA LYS A 25 7.10 -9.69 11.05
C LYS A 25 8.13 -9.71 9.91
N THR A 26 9.36 -10.13 10.20
CA THR A 26 10.43 -10.26 9.20
C THR A 26 10.05 -11.23 8.09
N LEU A 27 9.45 -12.38 8.44
CA LEU A 27 8.94 -13.33 7.45
C LEU A 27 7.84 -12.71 6.58
N MET A 28 6.92 -11.95 7.16
CA MET A 28 5.87 -11.28 6.40
C MET A 28 6.47 -10.28 5.39
N GLU A 29 7.38 -9.39 5.82
CA GLU A 29 8.04 -8.42 4.95
C GLU A 29 8.92 -9.07 3.86
N LEU A 30 9.68 -10.11 4.22
CA LEU A 30 10.46 -10.90 3.27
C LEU A 30 9.56 -11.47 2.16
N ASN A 31 8.39 -11.98 2.53
CA ASN A 31 7.43 -12.59 1.61
C ASN A 31 6.54 -11.56 0.89
N ALA A 32 6.54 -10.27 1.27
CA ALA A 32 5.87 -9.22 0.51
C ALA A 32 6.64 -8.84 -0.77
N CYS A 33 7.93 -9.20 -0.85
CA CYS A 33 8.82 -8.91 -1.98
C CYS A 33 9.04 -7.42 -2.28
N ASN A 34 8.89 -6.54 -1.28
CA ASN A 34 9.24 -5.11 -1.43
C ASN A 34 10.73 -4.90 -1.76
N TRP A 35 11.59 -5.87 -1.42
CA TRP A 35 13.02 -5.86 -1.73
C TRP A 35 13.34 -5.93 -3.23
N LEU A 36 12.39 -6.32 -4.09
CA LEU A 36 12.61 -6.40 -5.55
C LEU A 36 13.17 -5.08 -6.12
N TRP A 37 12.68 -3.94 -5.61
CA TRP A 37 13.06 -2.60 -6.05
C TRP A 37 14.53 -2.22 -5.78
N ASN A 38 15.21 -3.01 -4.96
CA ASN A 38 16.63 -2.85 -4.64
C ASN A 38 17.49 -3.96 -5.29
N THR A 39 16.94 -4.70 -6.25
CA THR A 39 17.64 -5.79 -6.96
C THR A 39 17.71 -5.53 -8.47
N GLY A 40 18.69 -6.15 -9.13
CA GLY A 40 18.75 -6.17 -10.60
C GLY A 40 17.74 -7.17 -11.21
N PRO A 41 17.28 -6.97 -12.46
CA PRO A 41 16.27 -7.79 -13.14
C PRO A 41 16.47 -9.31 -13.06
N GLU A 42 17.69 -9.78 -13.38
CA GLU A 42 18.05 -11.20 -13.37
C GLU A 42 18.00 -11.79 -11.95
N TRP A 43 18.56 -11.05 -10.98
CA TRP A 43 18.62 -11.49 -9.60
C TRP A 43 17.23 -11.53 -8.94
N GLY A 44 16.41 -10.50 -9.16
CA GLY A 44 15.04 -10.47 -8.67
C GLY A 44 14.22 -11.63 -9.23
N THR A 45 14.37 -11.94 -10.52
CA THR A 45 13.71 -13.09 -11.16
C THR A 45 14.12 -14.41 -10.51
N ARG A 46 15.42 -14.62 -10.32
CA ARG A 46 15.95 -15.82 -9.65
C ARG A 46 15.41 -15.98 -8.23
N LEU A 47 15.34 -14.91 -7.44
CA LEU A 47 14.82 -14.95 -6.08
C LEU A 47 13.32 -15.25 -6.04
N MET A 48 12.53 -14.72 -6.98
CA MET A 48 11.11 -15.06 -7.07
C MET A 48 10.90 -16.53 -7.46
N GLU A 49 11.70 -17.07 -8.39
CA GLU A 49 11.60 -18.48 -8.77
C GLU A 49 12.03 -19.42 -7.63
N ASP A 50 13.07 -19.06 -6.87
CA ASP A 50 13.46 -19.76 -5.63
C ASP A 50 12.34 -19.71 -4.59
N TRP A 51 11.66 -18.57 -4.45
CA TRP A 51 10.46 -18.47 -3.63
C TRP A 51 9.39 -19.46 -4.12
N VAL A 52 9.04 -19.47 -5.41
CA VAL A 52 8.03 -20.41 -5.96
C VAL A 52 8.40 -21.86 -5.65
N ALA A 53 9.65 -22.25 -5.86
CA ALA A 53 10.12 -23.61 -5.60
C ALA A 53 9.99 -24.02 -4.12
N SER A 54 10.11 -23.05 -3.19
CA SER A 54 9.96 -23.28 -1.75
C SER A 54 8.49 -23.37 -1.27
N GLN A 55 7.55 -22.80 -2.03
CA GLN A 55 6.14 -22.68 -1.64
C GLN A 55 5.30 -23.88 -2.10
N ARG A 56 5.57 -25.06 -1.51
CA ARG A 56 4.80 -26.29 -1.82
C ARG A 56 3.31 -26.20 -1.48
N LEU A 57 2.97 -25.49 -0.39
CA LEU A 57 1.61 -25.30 0.10
C LEU A 57 1.40 -23.82 0.49
N PRO A 58 0.18 -23.28 0.32
CA PRO A 58 -0.12 -21.89 0.65
C PRO A 58 -0.33 -21.69 2.16
N GLU A 59 0.75 -21.78 2.93
CA GLU A 59 0.73 -21.82 4.39
C GLU A 59 1.78 -20.91 5.04
N GLY A 60 1.47 -20.45 6.26
CA GLY A 60 2.38 -19.67 7.09
C GLY A 60 2.30 -18.16 6.84
N PRO A 61 3.16 -17.37 7.50
CA PRO A 61 3.06 -15.91 7.51
C PRO A 61 3.13 -15.25 6.13
N GLY A 62 3.89 -15.84 5.19
CA GLY A 62 4.00 -15.33 3.82
C GLY A 62 2.72 -15.43 2.98
N TRP A 63 1.78 -16.30 3.40
CA TRP A 63 0.48 -16.46 2.79
C TRP A 63 -0.63 -15.68 3.51
N HIS A 64 -0.30 -14.76 4.42
CA HIS A 64 -1.31 -13.82 4.92
C HIS A 64 -1.95 -13.04 3.74
N PRO A 65 -3.26 -12.80 3.70
CA PRO A 65 -3.93 -12.11 2.58
C PRO A 65 -3.31 -10.75 2.24
N TYR A 66 -2.98 -9.97 3.26
CA TYR A 66 -2.24 -8.71 3.11
C TYR A 66 -0.88 -8.89 2.42
N MET A 67 -0.05 -9.83 2.88
CA MET A 67 1.28 -10.08 2.31
C MET A 67 1.21 -10.65 0.90
N THR A 68 0.24 -11.54 0.65
CA THR A 68 -0.03 -12.08 -0.69
C THR A 68 -0.46 -10.99 -1.66
N SER A 69 -1.27 -10.03 -1.23
CA SER A 69 -1.70 -8.90 -2.06
C SER A 69 -0.53 -8.00 -2.45
N GLN A 70 0.33 -7.66 -1.49
CA GLN A 70 1.54 -6.89 -1.77
C GLN A 70 2.46 -7.61 -2.76
N ARG A 71 2.70 -8.91 -2.54
CA ARG A 71 3.54 -9.72 -3.42
C ARG A 71 3.00 -9.79 -4.85
N ILE A 72 1.69 -10.00 -5.02
CA ILE A 72 1.03 -9.99 -6.35
C ILE A 72 1.32 -8.67 -7.07
N VAL A 73 1.10 -7.53 -6.41
CA VAL A 73 1.31 -6.21 -7.02
C VAL A 73 2.79 -6.00 -7.35
N ASN A 74 3.69 -6.33 -6.43
CA ASN A 74 5.13 -6.18 -6.63
C ASN A 74 5.63 -7.02 -7.81
N TRP A 75 5.18 -8.27 -7.94
CA TRP A 75 5.56 -9.16 -9.04
C TRP A 75 5.01 -8.68 -10.37
N ILE A 76 3.76 -8.20 -10.42
CA ILE A 76 3.18 -7.65 -11.64
C ILE A 76 3.95 -6.40 -12.08
N LYS A 77 4.19 -5.45 -11.17
CA LYS A 77 4.96 -4.24 -11.48
C LYS A 77 6.38 -4.59 -11.92
N TRP A 78 7.02 -5.56 -11.27
CA TRP A 78 8.33 -6.05 -11.67
C TRP A 78 8.31 -6.62 -13.09
N GLY A 79 7.35 -7.48 -13.41
CA GLY A 79 7.17 -8.03 -14.75
C GLY A 79 6.98 -6.95 -15.82
N LEU A 80 6.20 -5.90 -15.53
CA LEU A 80 6.02 -4.77 -16.45
C LEU A 80 7.33 -4.01 -16.70
N MET A 81 8.19 -3.88 -15.69
CA MET A 81 9.48 -3.21 -15.81
C MET A 81 10.55 -4.08 -16.48
N ALA A 82 10.62 -5.36 -16.11
CA ALA A 82 11.66 -6.29 -16.53
C ALA A 82 11.39 -6.95 -17.90
N GLY A 83 10.37 -6.53 -18.63
CA GLY A 83 10.02 -7.06 -19.96
C GLY A 83 9.21 -8.36 -19.95
N GLY A 84 8.68 -8.75 -18.80
CA GLY A 84 7.78 -9.90 -18.64
C GLY A 84 8.07 -10.73 -17.39
N LEU A 85 7.22 -11.73 -17.16
CA LEU A 85 7.42 -12.77 -16.15
C LEU A 85 7.69 -14.10 -16.84
N SER A 86 8.41 -15.02 -16.19
CA SER A 86 8.51 -16.40 -16.67
C SER A 86 7.18 -17.14 -16.50
N GLU A 87 7.03 -18.29 -17.17
CA GLU A 87 5.80 -19.09 -17.05
C GLU A 87 5.59 -19.63 -15.63
N VAL A 88 6.69 -19.96 -14.95
CA VAL A 88 6.68 -20.38 -13.53
C VAL A 88 6.10 -19.28 -12.64
N LEU A 89 6.54 -18.03 -12.84
CA LEU A 89 6.05 -16.89 -12.08
C LEU A 89 4.58 -16.56 -12.39
N ARG A 90 4.16 -16.65 -13.66
CA ARG A 90 2.75 -16.50 -14.05
C ARG A 90 1.86 -17.57 -13.41
N GLY A 91 2.29 -18.84 -13.44
CA GLY A 91 1.58 -19.95 -12.80
C GLY A 91 1.43 -19.74 -11.28
N SER A 92 2.48 -19.24 -10.63
CA SER A 92 2.43 -18.87 -9.22
C SER A 92 1.48 -17.70 -8.94
N LEU A 93 1.49 -16.64 -9.75
CA LEU A 93 0.53 -15.54 -9.61
C LEU A 93 -0.93 -16.03 -9.67
N ALA A 94 -1.23 -16.96 -10.59
CA ALA A 94 -2.56 -17.56 -10.67
C ALA A 94 -2.93 -18.35 -9.40
N GLN A 95 -1.97 -19.05 -8.77
CA GLN A 95 -2.16 -19.72 -7.48
C GLN A 95 -2.38 -18.72 -6.35
N GLN A 96 -1.60 -17.66 -6.30
CA GLN A 96 -1.71 -16.61 -5.30
C GLN A 96 -3.06 -15.89 -5.36
N LEU A 97 -3.57 -15.62 -6.57
CA LEU A 97 -4.90 -15.05 -6.77
C LEU A 97 -6.02 -16.02 -6.35
N ARG A 98 -5.90 -17.31 -6.67
CA ARG A 98 -6.84 -18.36 -6.19
C ARG A 98 -6.88 -18.46 -4.67
N PHE A 99 -5.73 -18.25 -4.02
CA PHE A 99 -5.63 -18.25 -2.57
C PHE A 99 -6.27 -17.00 -1.96
N LEU A 100 -5.93 -15.81 -2.49
CA LEU A 100 -6.31 -14.51 -1.96
C LEU A 100 -7.82 -14.26 -2.08
N GLU A 101 -8.38 -14.59 -3.24
CA GLU A 101 -9.75 -14.21 -3.59
C GLU A 101 -10.85 -14.62 -2.58
N PRO A 102 -10.88 -15.86 -2.05
CA PRO A 102 -11.85 -16.23 -1.01
C PRO A 102 -11.47 -15.74 0.40
N ARG A 103 -10.28 -15.13 0.58
CA ARG A 103 -9.69 -14.74 1.88
C ARG A 103 -9.39 -13.25 1.96
N LEU A 104 -10.16 -12.43 1.26
CA LEU A 104 -10.04 -10.97 1.39
C LEU A 104 -10.25 -10.59 2.85
N ALA A 105 -9.50 -9.62 3.35
CA ALA A 105 -9.44 -9.22 4.75
C ALA A 105 -10.68 -8.45 5.22
N PHE A 106 -11.89 -8.97 4.95
CA PHE A 106 -13.16 -8.33 5.28
C PHE A 106 -13.28 -8.03 6.78
N ASP A 107 -12.75 -8.92 7.60
CA ASP A 107 -12.86 -8.87 9.07
C ASP A 107 -11.94 -7.82 9.71
N GLU A 108 -10.89 -7.38 9.01
CA GLU A 108 -9.95 -6.37 9.53
C GLU A 108 -10.40 -4.94 9.22
N CYS A 109 -11.33 -4.76 8.27
CA CYS A 109 -11.92 -3.48 7.84
C CYS A 109 -10.97 -2.26 7.85
N ASP A 110 -9.73 -2.45 7.42
CA ASP A 110 -8.66 -1.46 7.47
C ASP A 110 -8.02 -1.24 6.07
N HIS A 111 -6.89 -0.52 6.03
CA HIS A 111 -6.11 -0.28 4.81
C HIS A 111 -5.74 -1.56 4.04
N LYS A 112 -5.71 -2.75 4.66
CA LYS A 112 -5.36 -4.02 4.00
C LYS A 112 -6.44 -4.46 3.01
N LEU A 113 -7.70 -4.04 3.18
CA LEU A 113 -8.74 -4.30 2.18
C LEU A 113 -8.47 -3.55 0.87
N ILE A 114 -7.96 -2.32 0.96
CA ILE A 114 -7.56 -1.55 -0.21
C ILE A 114 -6.36 -2.20 -0.89
N ASN A 115 -5.43 -2.79 -0.12
CA ASN A 115 -4.35 -3.61 -0.65
C ASN A 115 -4.88 -4.81 -1.45
N ASN A 116 -5.87 -5.54 -0.91
CA ASN A 116 -6.47 -6.67 -1.62
C ASN A 116 -7.19 -6.20 -2.91
N ALA A 117 -7.93 -5.09 -2.83
CA ALA A 117 -8.61 -4.51 -4.00
C ALA A 117 -7.59 -4.10 -5.07
N LYS A 118 -6.49 -3.44 -4.69
CA LYS A 118 -5.37 -3.10 -5.56
C LYS A 118 -4.80 -4.33 -6.25
N ALA A 119 -4.51 -5.41 -5.51
CA ALA A 119 -4.00 -6.65 -6.09
C ALA A 119 -4.94 -7.26 -7.14
N LEU A 120 -6.26 -7.27 -6.88
CA LEU A 120 -7.26 -7.74 -7.84
C LEU A 120 -7.33 -6.85 -9.10
N LEU A 121 -7.17 -5.54 -8.96
CA LEU A 121 -7.14 -4.61 -10.09
C LEU A 121 -5.89 -4.80 -10.95
N PHE A 122 -4.71 -4.89 -10.33
CA PHE A 122 -3.47 -5.19 -11.04
C PHE A 122 -3.58 -6.52 -11.79
N ALA A 123 -4.10 -7.57 -11.14
CA ALA A 123 -4.34 -8.84 -11.80
C ALA A 123 -5.33 -8.73 -12.97
N GLY A 124 -6.45 -8.04 -12.75
CA GLY A 124 -7.51 -7.91 -13.75
C GLY A 124 -7.18 -7.02 -14.95
N LEU A 125 -6.17 -6.15 -14.84
CA LEU A 125 -5.76 -5.25 -15.93
C LEU A 125 -4.44 -5.69 -16.59
N CYS A 126 -3.50 -6.26 -15.84
CA CYS A 126 -2.17 -6.59 -16.35
C CYS A 126 -2.00 -8.05 -16.79
N LEU A 127 -2.85 -8.98 -16.34
CA LEU A 127 -2.69 -10.40 -16.65
C LEU A 127 -3.64 -10.87 -17.75
N ALA A 128 -3.10 -11.65 -18.68
CA ALA A 128 -3.89 -12.38 -19.67
C ALA A 128 -4.44 -13.69 -19.05
N ASP A 129 -5.45 -13.59 -18.18
CA ASP A 129 -6.15 -14.72 -17.55
C ASP A 129 -7.66 -14.65 -17.88
N PRO A 130 -8.35 -15.78 -18.13
CA PRO A 130 -9.80 -15.81 -18.35
C PRO A 130 -10.64 -15.17 -17.23
N ARG A 131 -10.09 -15.06 -16.01
CA ARG A 131 -10.74 -14.45 -14.84
C ARG A 131 -10.39 -12.98 -14.64
N ALA A 132 -9.61 -12.37 -15.53
CA ALA A 132 -9.16 -10.98 -15.40
C ALA A 132 -10.32 -9.99 -15.24
N SER A 133 -11.36 -10.10 -16.07
CA SER A 133 -12.55 -9.25 -15.99
C SER A 133 -13.27 -9.38 -14.64
N HIS A 134 -13.31 -10.58 -14.08
CA HIS A 134 -13.92 -10.85 -12.77
C HIS A 134 -13.12 -10.21 -11.63
N TRP A 135 -11.79 -10.36 -11.62
CA TRP A 135 -10.94 -9.72 -10.62
C TRP A 135 -11.00 -8.21 -10.69
N ARG A 136 -10.97 -7.64 -11.90
CA ARG A 136 -11.15 -6.19 -12.12
C ARG A 136 -12.47 -5.72 -11.52
N ALA A 137 -13.59 -6.34 -11.89
CA ALA A 137 -14.90 -5.95 -11.39
C ALA A 137 -15.00 -6.08 -9.86
N ARG A 138 -14.40 -7.12 -9.29
CA ARG A 138 -14.35 -7.34 -7.84
C ARG A 138 -13.51 -6.28 -7.13
N GLY A 139 -12.35 -5.92 -7.68
CA GLY A 139 -11.49 -4.86 -7.15
C GLY A 139 -12.19 -3.50 -7.13
N LEU A 140 -12.86 -3.12 -8.23
CA LEU A 140 -13.65 -1.89 -8.31
C LEU A 140 -14.78 -1.85 -7.28
N ARG A 141 -15.51 -2.96 -7.10
CA ARG A 141 -16.57 -3.05 -6.07
C ARG A 141 -16.03 -2.89 -4.66
N LEU A 142 -14.87 -3.46 -4.36
CA LEU A 142 -14.24 -3.29 -3.04
C LEU A 142 -13.83 -1.84 -2.80
N LEU A 143 -13.21 -1.18 -3.79
CA LEU A 143 -12.87 0.24 -3.68
C LEU A 143 -14.11 1.09 -3.43
N ALA A 144 -15.16 0.94 -4.24
CA ALA A 144 -16.39 1.69 -4.10
C ALA A 144 -17.04 1.50 -2.71
N ARG A 145 -16.99 0.28 -2.16
CA ARG A 145 -17.56 -0.04 -0.85
C ARG A 145 -16.76 0.51 0.33
N TYR A 146 -15.43 0.44 0.27
CA TYR A 146 -14.57 0.68 1.43
C TYR A 146 -13.84 2.03 1.41
N LEU A 147 -13.61 2.65 0.25
CA LEU A 147 -13.01 3.97 0.17
C LEU A 147 -13.71 5.01 1.08
N PRO A 148 -15.04 5.20 1.05
CA PRO A 148 -15.70 6.19 1.91
C PRO A 148 -15.68 5.83 3.40
N ARG A 149 -15.37 4.58 3.75
CA ARG A 149 -15.24 4.12 5.15
C ARG A 149 -13.84 4.36 5.70
N LEU A 150 -12.83 4.27 4.84
CA LEU A 150 -11.42 4.36 5.23
C LEU A 150 -10.84 5.76 5.06
N VAL A 151 -11.31 6.52 4.07
CA VAL A 151 -10.88 7.89 3.80
C VAL A 151 -12.02 8.84 4.13
N LEU A 152 -11.85 9.59 5.23
CA LEU A 152 -12.84 10.52 5.77
C LEU A 152 -13.04 11.73 4.85
N SER A 153 -14.06 12.57 5.14
CA SER A 153 -14.43 13.72 4.31
C SER A 153 -13.33 14.79 4.21
N ASP A 154 -12.43 14.86 5.18
CA ASP A 154 -11.26 15.72 5.19
C ASP A 154 -9.99 15.04 4.64
N GLY A 155 -10.12 13.85 4.07
CA GLY A 155 -9.02 13.06 3.52
C GLY A 155 -8.28 12.19 4.53
N GLY A 156 -8.56 12.32 5.83
CA GLY A 156 -7.87 11.54 6.86
C GLY A 156 -8.17 10.05 6.78
N TYR A 157 -7.20 9.22 7.17
CA TYR A 157 -7.43 7.79 7.36
C TYR A 157 -8.27 7.57 8.63
N ALA A 158 -9.31 6.73 8.55
CA ALA A 158 -10.18 6.43 9.69
C ALA A 158 -9.43 5.88 10.92
N GLY A 159 -8.31 5.18 10.71
CA GLY A 159 -7.45 4.69 11.78
C GLY A 159 -6.46 5.72 12.35
N ARG A 160 -6.42 6.96 11.81
CA ARG A 160 -5.70 8.14 12.33
C ARG A 160 -4.19 8.02 12.61
N SER A 161 -3.55 6.91 12.24
CA SER A 161 -2.09 6.81 12.21
C SER A 161 -1.56 7.45 10.92
N PRO A 162 -0.68 8.46 10.99
CA PRO A 162 -0.08 9.07 9.80
C PRO A 162 0.74 8.07 8.96
N MET A 163 1.35 7.07 9.59
CA MET A 163 2.06 5.99 8.90
C MET A 163 1.10 5.14 8.06
N TYR A 164 0.02 4.63 8.66
CA TYR A 164 -0.97 3.83 7.91
C TYR A 164 -1.76 4.66 6.90
N HIS A 165 -1.96 5.96 7.17
CA HIS A 165 -2.50 6.89 6.19
C HIS A 165 -1.61 6.96 4.94
N ASN A 166 -0.30 7.14 5.11
CA ASN A 166 0.65 7.20 3.99
C ASN A 166 0.75 5.86 3.24
N ALA A 167 0.64 4.72 3.94
CA ALA A 167 0.52 3.40 3.30
C ALA A 167 -0.71 3.32 2.39
N LEU A 168 -1.89 3.64 2.94
CA LEU A 168 -3.15 3.66 2.20
C LEU A 168 -3.09 4.63 1.01
N LEU A 169 -2.54 5.82 1.21
CA LEU A 169 -2.40 6.83 0.17
C LEU A 169 -1.51 6.34 -0.98
N LEU A 170 -0.41 5.64 -0.68
CA LEU A 170 0.43 5.01 -1.71
C LEU A 170 -0.38 3.99 -2.53
N ASP A 171 -1.19 3.16 -1.87
CA ASP A 171 -2.03 2.18 -2.55
C ASP A 171 -3.07 2.84 -3.46
N LEU A 172 -3.69 3.92 -3.01
CA LEU A 172 -4.68 4.65 -3.79
C LEU A 172 -4.03 5.39 -4.98
N LEU A 173 -2.83 5.96 -4.80
CA LEU A 173 -2.06 6.55 -5.90
C LEU A 173 -1.68 5.50 -6.96
N ASP A 174 -1.28 4.31 -6.53
CA ASP A 174 -1.05 3.17 -7.43
C ASP A 174 -2.31 2.78 -8.20
N VAL A 175 -3.47 2.76 -7.55
CA VAL A 175 -4.76 2.49 -8.21
C VAL A 175 -5.08 3.56 -9.24
N VAL A 176 -4.96 4.86 -8.90
CA VAL A 176 -5.19 5.96 -9.85
C VAL A 176 -4.25 5.84 -11.05
N ASN A 177 -2.97 5.56 -10.81
CA ASN A 177 -1.99 5.34 -11.86
C ASN A 177 -2.39 4.18 -12.78
N LEU A 178 -2.71 3.03 -12.19
CA LEU A 178 -3.12 1.83 -12.93
C LEU A 178 -4.35 2.11 -13.80
N LEU A 179 -5.41 2.67 -13.23
CA LEU A 179 -6.65 2.93 -13.96
C LEU A 179 -6.40 3.93 -15.11
N ARG A 180 -5.66 5.01 -14.87
CA ARG A 180 -5.31 5.98 -15.92
C ARG A 180 -4.45 5.36 -17.03
N ALA A 181 -3.46 4.54 -16.68
CA ALA A 181 -2.60 3.87 -17.65
C ALA A 181 -3.39 2.95 -18.60
N PHE A 182 -4.41 2.28 -18.08
CA PHE A 182 -5.31 1.42 -18.87
C PHE A 182 -6.55 2.16 -19.43
N ARG A 183 -6.63 3.49 -19.29
CA ARG A 183 -7.76 4.33 -19.72
C ARG A 183 -9.10 3.88 -19.13
N GLU A 184 -9.05 3.38 -17.91
CA GLU A 184 -10.21 3.00 -17.12
C GLU A 184 -10.82 4.23 -16.43
N PRO A 185 -12.17 4.32 -16.34
CA PRO A 185 -12.79 5.37 -15.54
C PRO A 185 -12.40 5.20 -14.07
N LEU A 186 -12.09 6.32 -13.42
CA LEU A 186 -11.89 6.33 -11.98
C LEU A 186 -13.24 6.13 -11.27
N PRO A 187 -13.32 5.27 -10.23
CA PRO A 187 -14.49 5.19 -9.38
C PRO A 187 -14.90 6.55 -8.81
N ASP A 188 -16.19 6.71 -8.57
CA ASP A 188 -16.74 7.92 -7.96
C ASP A 188 -16.00 8.30 -6.68
N GLN A 189 -15.73 9.59 -6.53
CA GLN A 189 -14.98 10.20 -5.43
C GLN A 189 -13.52 9.77 -5.29
N LEU A 190 -12.99 8.79 -6.04
CA LEU A 190 -11.61 8.33 -5.86
C LEU A 190 -10.61 9.47 -5.98
N GLU A 191 -10.70 10.26 -7.05
CA GLU A 191 -9.80 11.39 -7.27
C GLU A 191 -9.89 12.42 -6.14
N ALA A 192 -11.10 12.86 -5.79
CA ALA A 192 -11.34 13.82 -4.72
C ALA A 192 -10.81 13.33 -3.36
N ARG A 193 -11.02 12.04 -3.03
CA ARG A 193 -10.53 11.44 -1.78
C ARG A 193 -9.01 11.34 -1.74
N VAL A 194 -8.36 10.99 -2.85
CA VAL A 194 -6.90 10.94 -2.94
C VAL A 194 -6.30 12.34 -2.86
N THR A 195 -6.90 13.34 -3.49
CA THR A 195 -6.49 14.75 -3.36
C THR A 195 -6.61 15.25 -1.93
N ALA A 196 -7.74 14.99 -1.26
CA ALA A 196 -7.92 15.32 0.15
C ALA A 196 -6.91 14.58 1.04
N ALA A 197 -6.63 13.30 0.76
CA ALA A 197 -5.64 12.52 1.49
C ALA A 197 -4.21 13.07 1.31
N LEU A 198 -3.82 13.50 0.11
CA LEU A 198 -2.55 14.20 -0.11
C LEU A 198 -2.44 15.47 0.74
N ARG A 199 -3.52 16.26 0.83
CA ARG A 199 -3.58 17.44 1.70
C ARG A 199 -3.47 17.06 3.17
N TRP A 200 -4.20 16.03 3.61
CA TRP A 200 -4.15 15.55 4.99
C TRP A 200 -2.73 15.12 5.39
N SER A 201 -2.07 14.33 4.54
CA SER A 201 -0.68 13.89 4.73
C SER A 201 0.28 15.07 4.89
N ARG A 202 0.13 16.12 4.06
CA ARG A 202 0.91 17.36 4.18
C ARG A 202 0.61 18.14 5.46
N ALA A 203 -0.64 18.18 5.90
CA ALA A 203 -1.04 18.90 7.11
C ALA A 203 -0.41 18.27 8.36
N LEU A 204 -0.29 16.94 8.37
CA LEU A 204 0.22 16.14 9.49
C LEU A 204 1.72 15.83 9.37
N CYS A 205 2.47 16.68 8.65
CA CYS A 205 3.92 16.64 8.62
C CYS A 205 4.55 17.79 9.40
N HIS A 206 5.69 17.49 10.01
CA HIS A 206 6.63 18.48 10.50
C HIS A 206 7.20 19.31 9.34
N ALA A 207 7.90 20.41 9.64
CA ALA A 207 8.46 21.30 8.62
C ALA A 207 9.48 20.60 7.70
N ASP A 208 10.11 19.53 8.17
CA ASP A 208 11.03 18.65 7.43
C ASP A 208 10.31 17.59 6.57
N SER A 209 8.98 17.67 6.43
CA SER A 209 8.14 16.69 5.73
C SER A 209 8.11 15.28 6.36
N VAL A 210 8.60 15.14 7.60
CA VAL A 210 8.47 13.91 8.38
C VAL A 210 7.05 13.82 8.93
N PRO A 211 6.33 12.69 8.76
CA PRO A 211 4.99 12.52 9.32
C PRO A 211 5.00 12.59 10.86
N ALA A 212 3.92 13.12 11.43
CA ALA A 212 3.69 13.08 12.88
C ALA A 212 3.63 11.63 13.39
N LEU A 213 4.13 11.40 14.60
CA LEU A 213 4.13 10.09 15.26
C LEU A 213 2.91 9.91 16.17
N PHE A 214 1.72 10.17 15.65
CA PHE A 214 0.47 9.90 16.36
C PHE A 214 0.04 8.44 16.19
N ASN A 215 -0.54 7.87 17.26
CA ASN A 215 -1.06 6.50 17.29
C ASN A 215 0.04 5.46 16.97
N ASP A 216 -0.30 4.33 16.35
CA ASP A 216 0.68 3.30 15.93
C ASP A 216 1.41 3.77 14.66
N ALA A 217 2.42 4.63 14.83
CA ALA A 217 3.22 5.19 13.75
C ALA A 217 4.72 5.06 14.04
N ALA A 218 5.48 4.76 12.99
CA ALA A 218 6.94 4.72 12.99
C ALA A 218 7.48 5.41 11.74
N LEU A 219 8.72 5.90 11.83
CA LEU A 219 9.43 6.53 10.71
C LEU A 219 10.02 5.47 9.77
N ASP A 220 10.28 5.86 8.53
CA ASP A 220 10.97 5.08 7.49
C ASP A 220 10.34 3.72 7.13
N VAL A 221 9.07 3.49 7.49
CA VAL A 221 8.30 2.30 7.10
C VAL A 221 7.58 2.49 5.76
N VAL A 222 7.16 3.72 5.46
CA VAL A 222 6.40 4.11 4.27
C VAL A 222 7.05 5.32 3.59
N PRO A 223 6.78 5.59 2.30
CA PRO A 223 7.34 6.76 1.65
C PRO A 223 6.98 8.06 2.39
N ALA A 224 7.95 8.96 2.52
CA ALA A 224 7.74 10.29 3.05
C ALA A 224 6.69 11.06 2.24
N THR A 225 6.00 11.98 2.90
CA THR A 225 4.91 12.77 2.31
C THR A 225 5.33 13.52 1.05
N SER A 226 6.56 14.06 1.02
CA SER A 226 7.12 14.73 -0.17
C SER A 226 7.14 13.82 -1.41
N ARG A 227 7.45 12.52 -1.24
CA ARG A 227 7.45 11.54 -2.34
C ARG A 227 6.03 11.20 -2.80
N LEU A 228 5.08 11.10 -1.87
CA LEU A 228 3.66 10.86 -2.19
C LEU A 228 3.05 12.06 -2.95
N VAL A 229 3.34 13.29 -2.51
CA VAL A 229 2.95 14.52 -3.21
C VAL A 229 3.56 14.58 -4.60
N ALA A 230 4.85 14.29 -4.75
CA ALA A 230 5.50 14.22 -6.05
C ALA A 230 4.87 13.14 -6.96
N TYR A 231 4.43 12.01 -6.40
CA TYR A 231 3.70 11.00 -7.17
C TYR A 231 2.33 11.52 -7.62
N GLY A 232 1.55 12.13 -6.73
CA GLY A 232 0.26 12.75 -7.08
C GLY A 232 0.39 13.80 -8.19
N ARG A 233 1.42 14.65 -8.12
CA ARG A 233 1.75 15.64 -9.16
C ARG A 233 2.02 15.00 -10.51
N ARG A 234 2.85 13.94 -10.56
CA ARG A 234 3.12 13.21 -11.82
C ARG A 234 1.88 12.55 -12.41
N LEU A 235 0.90 12.20 -11.58
CA LEU A 235 -0.38 11.70 -12.04
C LEU A 235 -1.27 12.82 -12.59
N GLY A 236 -1.00 14.09 -12.31
CA GLY A 236 -1.86 15.22 -12.66
C GLY A 236 -3.06 15.36 -11.72
N LEU A 237 -2.92 14.92 -10.45
CA LEU A 237 -3.92 15.22 -9.43
C LEU A 237 -3.89 16.72 -9.06
N PRO A 238 -5.05 17.35 -8.83
CA PRO A 238 -5.09 18.76 -8.48
C PRO A 238 -4.36 19.02 -7.16
N GLU A 239 -3.55 20.07 -7.11
CA GLU A 239 -2.98 20.57 -5.87
C GLU A 239 -4.01 21.46 -5.17
N GLU A 240 -4.42 21.09 -3.95
CA GLU A 240 -5.15 22.02 -3.10
C GLU A 240 -4.18 23.03 -2.47
N GLY A 241 -4.34 24.30 -2.84
CA GLY A 241 -3.51 25.42 -2.38
C GLY A 241 -2.35 25.76 -3.33
N SER A 242 -1.88 27.00 -3.27
CA SER A 242 -0.87 27.57 -4.17
C SER A 242 0.55 27.05 -3.86
N GLY A 243 0.84 25.76 -4.05
CA GLY A 243 2.18 25.17 -4.03
C GLY A 243 3.07 25.40 -2.78
N GLY A 244 2.59 26.15 -1.79
CA GLY A 244 3.31 26.62 -0.61
C GLY A 244 3.03 25.79 0.64
N GLU A 245 3.68 26.15 1.73
CA GLU A 245 3.50 25.50 3.04
C GLU A 245 2.03 25.46 3.46
N ILE A 246 1.60 24.35 4.07
CA ILE A 246 0.27 24.29 4.66
C ILE A 246 0.27 25.17 5.91
N GLY A 247 -0.58 26.20 5.91
CA GLY A 247 -0.82 27.05 7.07
C GLY A 247 -1.66 26.35 8.15
N SER A 248 -2.11 27.11 9.14
CA SER A 248 -3.00 26.58 10.19
C SER A 248 -4.29 26.01 9.59
N CYS A 249 -4.67 24.81 9.99
CA CYS A 249 -5.90 24.17 9.54
C CYS A 249 -6.49 23.21 10.58
N TRP A 250 -7.81 23.07 10.56
CA TRP A 250 -8.56 22.10 11.35
C TRP A 250 -9.18 21.04 10.42
N LEU A 251 -8.99 19.76 10.76
CA LEU A 251 -9.47 18.61 10.00
C LEU A 251 -10.48 17.83 10.88
N PRO A 252 -11.76 18.26 10.90
CA PRO A 252 -12.73 17.83 11.91
C PRO A 252 -13.12 16.36 11.84
N ALA A 253 -13.15 15.76 10.64
CA ALA A 253 -13.62 14.37 10.52
C ALA A 253 -12.58 13.40 11.09
N SER A 254 -11.30 13.69 10.88
CA SER A 254 -10.17 12.95 11.42
C SER A 254 -9.78 13.40 12.83
N GLY A 255 -10.24 14.58 13.27
CA GLY A 255 -9.99 15.08 14.63
C GLY A 255 -8.60 15.65 14.84
N VAL A 256 -7.91 16.06 13.78
CA VAL A 256 -6.52 16.54 13.86
C VAL A 256 -6.39 17.99 13.42
N GLY A 257 -5.44 18.70 14.02
CA GLY A 257 -5.20 20.11 13.77
C GLY A 257 -3.74 20.44 13.54
N ARG A 258 -3.52 21.48 12.75
CA ARG A 258 -2.23 22.12 12.52
C ARG A 258 -2.34 23.59 12.89
N LEU A 259 -1.42 24.08 13.71
CA LEU A 259 -1.29 25.49 14.06
C LEU A 259 0.13 25.97 13.78
N CYS A 260 0.26 26.98 12.92
CA CYS A 260 1.51 27.66 12.59
C CYS A 260 1.54 29.03 13.27
N ALA A 261 2.61 29.33 14.01
CA ALA A 261 2.84 30.61 14.66
C ALA A 261 4.31 31.03 14.50
N GLY A 262 4.60 31.81 13.45
CA GLY A 262 5.99 32.11 13.06
C GLY A 262 6.73 30.83 12.69
N GLN A 263 7.84 30.55 13.38
CA GLN A 263 8.61 29.30 13.20
C GLN A 263 8.06 28.12 14.02
N ALA A 264 7.10 28.35 14.92
CA ALA A 264 6.51 27.29 15.72
C ALA A 264 5.41 26.56 14.95
N LEU A 265 5.42 25.23 15.05
CA LEU A 265 4.42 24.33 14.50
C LEU A 265 3.89 23.42 15.60
N LEU A 266 2.59 23.46 15.84
CA LEU A 266 1.87 22.51 16.66
C LEU A 266 1.01 21.61 15.77
N LEU A 267 1.18 20.30 15.93
CA LEU A 267 0.26 19.29 15.43
C LEU A 267 -0.48 18.73 16.64
N ALA A 268 -1.79 18.57 16.53
CA ALA A 268 -2.63 18.07 17.62
C ALA A 268 -3.57 16.98 17.10
N ASP A 269 -3.60 15.84 17.80
CA ASP A 269 -4.66 14.86 17.70
C ASP A 269 -5.65 15.10 18.85
N VAL A 270 -6.84 15.56 18.50
CA VAL A 270 -7.97 15.80 19.42
C VAL A 270 -9.20 15.00 18.96
N GLY A 271 -8.98 13.94 18.18
CA GLY A 271 -10.02 13.00 17.80
C GLY A 271 -10.46 12.16 18.99
N PRO A 272 -11.61 11.45 18.89
CA PRO A 272 -11.97 10.45 19.89
C PRO A 272 -10.85 9.40 20.02
N PRO A 273 -10.78 8.65 21.14
CA PRO A 273 -9.87 7.50 21.26
C PRO A 273 -10.02 6.58 20.03
N GLY A 274 -8.94 5.86 19.69
CA GLY A 274 -8.81 5.07 18.45
C GLY A 274 -10.04 4.21 18.12
N PRO A 275 -10.22 3.81 16.85
CA PRO A 275 -11.48 3.25 16.35
C PRO A 275 -12.05 2.16 17.26
N ASP A 276 -13.35 2.25 17.59
CA ASP A 276 -14.09 1.32 18.47
C ASP A 276 -14.04 -0.16 18.05
N GLN A 277 -13.48 -0.46 16.87
CA GLN A 277 -13.37 -1.81 16.29
C GLN A 277 -12.20 -2.63 16.86
N ALA A 278 -11.47 -2.13 17.85
CA ALA A 278 -10.42 -2.86 18.56
C ALA A 278 -10.94 -3.62 19.80
N ALA A 279 -12.12 -4.25 19.70
CA ALA A 279 -12.70 -5.12 20.73
C ALA A 279 -12.95 -6.53 20.18
#